data_AF-A0A6A6J9K0-F1
#
_entry.id   AF-A0A6A6J9K0-F1
#
_cell.length_a   1.000
_cell.length_b   1.000
_cell.length_c   1.000
_cell.angle_alpha   90.00
_cell.angle_beta   90.00
_cell.angle_gamma   90.00
#
_symmetry.space_group_name_H-M   'P 1'
#
loop_
_entity.id
_entity.type
_entity.pdbx_description
1 polymer ?
#
loop_
_entity_poly.entity_id
_entity_poly.type
_entity_poly.pdbx_seq_one_letter_code
_entity_poly.pdbx_strand_id
1 'polypeptide(L)'
;ALQFTAPALAQAVEEGIAPDQPPPSGCKTTVDSPFTIGIAPIAPHKRETAQEFPTQASGSFLTLTLTDGILRDPSNRTGSIVANYQFQFDGPPQAGAIYTGGFSVCANGSLALGASTVWYRCMSGDFGNLYDRSIGDQCSEVRIVAM
;
A
#
# COMPACT_ATOMS: atom_id res chain seq x y z
N ALA A 1 32.78 34.32 -15.92
CA ALA A 1 31.36 33.96 -16.03
C ALA A 1 30.97 33.19 -14.76
N LEU A 2 30.11 33.73 -13.90
CA LEU A 2 29.58 33.01 -12.74
C LEU A 2 28.51 32.04 -13.24
N GLN A 3 28.74 30.74 -13.09
CA GLN A 3 27.73 29.72 -13.33
C GLN A 3 26.85 29.60 -12.08
N PHE A 4 25.61 30.07 -12.17
CA PHE A 4 24.60 29.78 -11.17
C PHE A 4 24.10 28.35 -11.38
N THR A 5 24.50 27.44 -10.50
CA THR A 5 23.84 26.14 -10.36
C THR A 5 22.52 26.35 -9.63
N ALA A 6 21.41 26.24 -10.37
CA ALA A 6 20.08 26.23 -9.78
C ALA A 6 19.91 24.96 -8.92
N PRO A 7 19.44 25.06 -7.67
CA PRO A 7 19.10 23.88 -6.90
C PRO A 7 17.91 23.19 -7.57
N ALA A 8 18.06 21.92 -7.92
CA ALA A 8 16.95 21.08 -8.32
C ALA A 8 16.04 20.89 -7.09
N LEU A 9 14.94 21.64 -7.04
CA LEU A 9 13.86 21.37 -6.12
C LEU A 9 13.28 20.01 -6.52
N ALA A 10 13.48 18.99 -5.69
CA ALA A 10 12.75 17.74 -5.82
C ALA A 10 11.25 18.10 -5.79
N GLN A 11 10.57 17.96 -6.92
CA GLN A 11 9.13 18.20 -7.00
C GLN A 11 8.47 17.19 -6.07
N ALA A 12 7.90 17.67 -4.97
CA ALA A 12 7.14 16.81 -4.08
C ALA A 12 6.02 16.16 -4.90
N VAL A 13 5.98 14.83 -4.93
CA VAL A 13 4.90 14.12 -5.58
C VAL A 13 3.60 14.46 -4.86
N GLU A 14 2.57 14.78 -5.65
CA GLU A 14 1.24 15.11 -5.15
C GLU A 14 0.71 13.97 -4.27
N GLU A 15 0.33 14.32 -3.04
CA GLU A 15 -0.27 13.38 -2.09
C GLU A 15 -1.78 13.32 -2.28
N GLY A 16 -2.37 12.17 -1.97
CA GLY A 16 -3.82 12.01 -2.02
C GLY A 16 -4.39 11.66 -3.41
N ILE A 17 -3.55 11.36 -4.41
CA ILE A 17 -4.03 10.84 -5.69
C ILE A 17 -4.71 9.50 -5.43
N ALA A 18 -6.01 9.43 -5.66
CA ALA A 18 -6.85 8.29 -5.30
C ALA A 18 -7.62 7.77 -6.52
N PRO A 19 -8.05 6.49 -6.51
CA PRO A 19 -9.02 6.01 -7.49
C PRO A 19 -10.34 6.77 -7.39
N ASP A 20 -11.05 6.94 -8.52
CA ASP A 20 -12.33 7.66 -8.56
C ASP A 20 -13.45 6.96 -7.76
N GLN A 21 -13.33 5.64 -7.56
CA GLN A 21 -14.33 4.86 -6.86
C GLN A 21 -14.13 4.96 -5.34
N PRO A 22 -15.18 5.26 -4.56
CA PRO A 22 -15.05 5.45 -3.13
C PRO A 22 -14.75 4.13 -2.40
N PRO A 23 -14.25 4.20 -1.15
CA PRO A 23 -14.12 3.05 -0.27
C PRO A 23 -15.41 2.21 -0.15
N PRO A 24 -15.31 0.88 0.05
CA PRO A 24 -16.47 0.06 0.36
C PRO A 24 -17.18 0.53 1.63
N SER A 25 -18.48 0.22 1.74
CA SER A 25 -19.26 0.56 2.93
C SER A 25 -18.63 -0.02 4.20
N GLY A 26 -18.48 0.82 5.24
CA GLY A 26 -17.88 0.43 6.51
C GLY A 26 -16.35 0.49 6.54
N CYS A 27 -15.69 0.93 5.48
CA CYS A 27 -14.25 1.22 5.49
C CYS A 27 -13.99 2.67 5.88
N LYS A 28 -12.95 2.88 6.71
CA LYS A 28 -12.55 4.19 7.23
C LYS A 28 -11.26 4.64 6.56
N THR A 29 -11.23 5.89 6.10
CA THR A 29 -10.04 6.54 5.53
C THR A 29 -9.11 7.13 6.59
N THR A 30 -9.52 7.12 7.86
CA THR A 30 -8.69 7.51 9.01
C THR A 30 -8.84 6.47 10.11
N VAL A 31 -7.71 6.07 10.70
CA VAL A 31 -7.65 5.14 11.84
C VAL A 31 -6.90 5.83 12.98
N ASP A 32 -7.52 5.90 14.16
CA ASP A 32 -7.05 6.70 15.29
C ASP A 32 -5.74 6.21 15.91
N SER A 33 -5.31 4.99 15.59
CA SER A 33 -4.10 4.37 16.15
C SER A 33 -3.27 3.72 15.06
N PRO A 34 -1.93 3.72 15.19
CA PRO A 34 -1.07 2.97 14.31
C PRO A 34 -1.42 1.48 14.34
N PHE A 35 -1.29 0.83 13.20
CA PHE A 35 -1.59 -0.59 13.03
C PHE A 35 -0.48 -1.27 12.24
N THR A 36 -0.37 -2.59 12.38
CA THR A 36 0.51 -3.39 11.54
C THR A 36 -0.26 -3.97 10.37
N ILE A 37 0.43 -4.38 9.30
CA ILE A 37 -0.20 -5.10 8.19
C ILE A 37 0.32 -6.52 8.02
N GLY A 38 -0.59 -7.42 7.65
CA GLY A 38 -0.31 -8.80 7.26
C GLY A 38 -0.97 -9.15 5.92
N ILE A 39 -0.69 -10.34 5.41
CA ILE A 39 -1.26 -10.84 4.14
C ILE A 39 -2.04 -12.12 4.43
N ALA A 40 -3.30 -12.17 4.01
CA ALA A 40 -4.15 -13.35 4.09
C ALA A 40 -4.57 -13.82 2.69
N PRO A 41 -4.57 -15.13 2.40
CA PRO A 41 -5.09 -15.64 1.13
C PRO A 41 -6.62 -15.49 1.07
N ILE A 42 -7.15 -15.13 -0.11
CA ILE A 42 -8.59 -15.12 -0.35
C ILE A 42 -9.07 -16.57 -0.53
N ALA A 43 -9.38 -17.26 0.58
CA ALA A 43 -9.89 -18.63 0.55
C ALA A 43 -11.42 -18.66 0.68
N PRO A 44 -12.17 -19.25 -0.26
CA PRO A 44 -13.64 -19.24 -0.22
C PRO A 44 -14.26 -20.11 0.90
N HIS A 45 -13.48 -20.99 1.57
CA HIS A 45 -14.04 -22.00 2.49
C HIS A 45 -13.18 -22.33 3.72
N LYS A 46 -12.20 -21.49 4.09
CA LYS A 46 -11.41 -21.66 5.32
C LYS A 46 -11.41 -20.34 6.09
N ARG A 47 -11.38 -20.40 7.43
CA ARG A 47 -11.12 -19.21 8.24
C ARG A 47 -9.87 -18.53 7.69
N GLU A 48 -10.03 -17.27 7.31
CA GLU A 48 -8.98 -16.41 6.79
C GLU A 48 -8.05 -16.07 7.96
N THR A 49 -7.20 -17.03 8.33
CA THR A 49 -6.16 -16.80 9.32
C THR A 49 -5.08 -15.98 8.62
N ALA A 50 -4.94 -14.71 9.02
CA ALA A 50 -3.83 -13.89 8.59
C ALA A 50 -2.53 -14.60 8.98
N GLN A 51 -1.71 -14.93 7.99
CA GLN A 51 -0.35 -15.34 8.26
C GLN A 51 0.45 -14.06 8.34
N GLU A 52 1.06 -13.80 9.49
CA GLU A 52 2.02 -12.72 9.65
C GLU A 52 3.13 -12.90 8.62
N PHE A 53 3.12 -12.08 7.57
CA PHE A 53 4.20 -12.05 6.60
C PHE A 53 5.19 -11.01 7.08
N PRO A 54 6.40 -11.42 7.51
CA PRO A 54 7.42 -10.47 7.89
C PRO A 54 7.72 -9.60 6.67
N THR A 55 7.89 -8.29 6.90
CA THR A 55 8.50 -7.43 5.89
C THR A 55 9.85 -8.05 5.51
N GLN A 56 10.15 -8.10 4.21
CA GLN A 56 11.36 -8.73 3.67
C GLN A 56 12.67 -8.16 4.26
N ALA A 57 12.60 -7.05 5.00
CA ALA A 57 13.77 -6.32 5.46
C ALA A 57 14.25 -6.65 6.89
N SER A 58 13.40 -7.10 7.84
CA SER A 58 13.85 -7.08 9.25
C SER A 58 13.14 -7.98 10.28
N GLY A 59 12.13 -8.77 9.91
CA GLY A 59 11.34 -9.51 10.92
C GLY A 59 10.56 -8.59 11.88
N SER A 60 10.46 -7.29 11.56
CA SER A 60 9.61 -6.31 12.21
C SER A 60 8.37 -6.06 11.34
N PHE A 61 7.23 -5.88 11.98
CA PHE A 61 5.99 -5.56 11.29
C PHE A 61 6.03 -4.11 10.79
N LEU A 62 5.49 -3.88 9.59
CA LEU A 62 5.33 -2.53 9.07
C LEU A 62 4.21 -1.84 9.84
N THR A 63 4.55 -0.99 10.80
CA THR A 63 3.58 -0.15 11.51
C THR A 63 3.23 1.05 10.64
N LEU A 64 1.94 1.22 10.36
CA LEU A 64 1.40 2.26 9.50
C LEU A 64 0.46 3.18 10.26
N THR A 65 0.36 4.42 9.80
CA THR A 65 -0.74 5.32 10.11
C THR A 65 -1.59 5.54 8.87
N LEU A 66 -2.88 5.80 9.08
CA LEU A 66 -3.83 6.11 8.01
C LEU A 66 -4.63 7.35 8.39
N THR A 67 -4.49 8.42 7.61
CA THR A 67 -5.23 9.68 7.79
C THR A 67 -5.69 10.20 6.45
N ASP A 68 -6.98 10.49 6.31
CA ASP A 68 -7.60 11.04 5.10
C ASP A 68 -7.26 10.26 3.82
N GLY A 69 -7.13 8.94 3.96
CA GLY A 69 -6.82 8.02 2.88
C GLY A 69 -5.34 7.95 2.51
N ILE A 70 -4.46 8.58 3.27
CA ILE A 70 -3.01 8.58 3.07
C ILE A 70 -2.35 7.63 4.09
N LEU A 71 -1.68 6.59 3.59
CA LEU A 71 -0.88 5.68 4.41
C LEU A 71 0.53 6.22 4.60
N ARG A 72 1.06 6.14 5.82
CA ARG A 72 2.46 6.47 6.11
C ARG A 72 3.13 5.40 6.94
N ASP A 73 4.41 5.15 6.64
CA ASP A 73 5.27 4.29 7.44
C ASP A 73 5.97 5.05 8.59
N PRO A 74 6.74 4.39 9.47
CA PRO A 74 7.41 5.05 10.59
C PRO A 74 8.49 6.06 10.19
N SER A 75 8.97 5.97 8.94
CA SER A 75 9.90 6.92 8.32
C SER A 75 9.17 8.07 7.60
N ASN A 76 7.86 8.20 7.81
CA ASN A 76 6.99 9.20 7.19
C ASN A 76 6.91 9.11 5.65
N ARG A 77 7.25 7.95 5.07
CA ARG A 77 7.12 7.69 3.63
C ARG A 77 5.66 7.41 3.30
N THR A 78 5.17 8.01 2.24
CA THR A 78 3.80 7.82 1.76
C THR A 78 3.69 6.48 1.03
N GLY A 79 2.74 5.65 1.45
CA GLY A 79 2.39 4.42 0.75
C GLY A 79 1.81 4.76 -0.63
N SER A 80 2.28 4.08 -1.67
CA SER A 80 1.91 4.42 -3.05
C SER A 80 1.76 3.20 -3.93
N ILE A 81 0.94 3.33 -4.96
CA ILE A 81 0.93 2.46 -6.13
C ILE A 81 1.75 3.16 -7.21
N VAL A 82 2.88 2.57 -7.60
CA VAL A 82 3.78 3.18 -8.59
C VAL A 82 3.48 2.71 -10.02
N ALA A 83 4.21 3.23 -11.00
CA ALA A 83 3.90 3.05 -12.43
C ALA A 83 3.87 1.57 -12.90
N ASN A 84 4.56 0.67 -12.19
CA ASN A 84 4.53 -0.77 -12.45
C ASN A 84 3.46 -1.51 -11.62
N TYR A 85 2.52 -0.77 -11.01
CA TYR A 85 1.40 -1.26 -10.19
C TYR A 85 1.77 -1.78 -8.80
N GLN A 86 3.05 -1.70 -8.41
CA GLN A 86 3.51 -2.17 -7.12
C GLN A 86 3.08 -1.26 -5.98
N PHE A 87 2.65 -1.86 -4.87
CA PHE A 87 2.47 -1.19 -3.59
C PHE A 87 3.79 -1.11 -2.83
N GLN A 88 4.21 0.10 -2.48
CA GLN A 88 5.48 0.33 -1.80
C GLN A 88 5.52 1.63 -0.99
N PHE A 89 6.51 1.71 -0.11
CA PHE A 89 6.85 2.89 0.69
C PHE A 89 8.24 3.36 0.27
N ASP A 90 8.36 3.95 -0.91
CA ASP A 90 9.61 4.59 -1.33
C ASP A 90 9.70 6.01 -0.77
N GLY A 91 10.92 6.50 -0.52
CA GLY A 91 11.15 7.89 -0.11
C GLY A 91 11.79 8.70 -1.23
N PRO A 92 11.36 9.95 -1.46
CA PRO A 92 9.94 10.35 -1.64
C PRO A 92 9.21 9.46 -2.67
N PRO A 93 7.87 9.50 -2.78
CA PRO A 93 7.19 8.80 -3.86
C PRO A 93 7.83 9.16 -5.20
N GLN A 94 8.03 8.16 -6.06
CA GLN A 94 8.67 8.41 -7.35
C GLN A 94 7.73 9.24 -8.22
N ALA A 95 8.28 10.16 -9.02
CA ALA A 95 7.51 10.87 -10.02
C ALA A 95 6.79 9.85 -10.92
N GLY A 96 5.47 9.98 -11.07
CA GLY A 96 4.64 9.01 -11.78
C GLY A 96 4.04 7.90 -10.90
N ALA A 97 3.98 8.09 -9.57
CA ALA A 97 3.07 7.31 -8.74
C ALA A 97 1.63 7.45 -9.25
N ILE A 98 0.94 6.32 -9.40
CA ILE A 98 -0.44 6.25 -9.86
C ILE A 98 -1.37 6.69 -8.74
N TYR A 99 -1.12 6.17 -7.53
CA TYR A 99 -1.89 6.52 -6.34
C TYR A 99 -0.97 6.80 -5.16
N THR A 100 -1.27 7.88 -4.44
CA THR A 100 -0.63 8.31 -3.19
C THR A 100 -1.68 8.50 -2.08
N GLY A 101 -2.93 8.10 -2.35
CA GLY A 101 -4.05 8.11 -1.43
C GLY A 101 -5.15 7.14 -1.88
N GLY A 102 -6.34 7.29 -1.30
CA GLY A 102 -7.48 6.40 -1.57
C GLY A 102 -7.46 5.09 -0.79
N PHE A 103 -6.61 4.99 0.23
CA PHE A 103 -6.56 3.84 1.12
C PHE A 103 -7.66 3.91 2.19
N SER A 104 -8.17 2.75 2.61
CA SER A 104 -9.12 2.67 3.73
C SER A 104 -8.98 1.34 4.47
N VAL A 105 -9.36 1.29 5.75
CA VAL A 105 -9.42 0.05 6.53
C VAL A 105 -10.88 -0.32 6.80
N CYS A 106 -11.27 -1.51 6.37
CA CYS A 106 -12.63 -2.04 6.47
C CYS A 106 -12.91 -2.67 7.84
N ALA A 107 -14.20 -2.84 8.18
CA ALA A 107 -14.62 -3.42 9.47
C ALA A 107 -14.07 -4.83 9.75
N ASN A 108 -13.71 -5.58 8.70
CA ASN A 108 -13.06 -6.89 8.80
C ASN A 108 -11.52 -6.82 8.84
N GLY A 109 -10.94 -5.63 9.03
CA GLY A 109 -9.51 -5.37 9.03
C GLY A 109 -8.87 -5.29 7.65
N SER A 110 -9.60 -5.52 6.55
CA SER A 110 -8.99 -5.47 5.21
C SER A 110 -8.59 -4.04 4.83
N LEU A 111 -7.39 -3.87 4.30
CA LEU A 111 -6.96 -2.65 3.64
C LEU A 111 -7.57 -2.62 2.23
N ALA A 112 -8.26 -1.54 1.90
CA ALA A 112 -8.82 -1.26 0.60
C ALA A 112 -8.06 -0.15 -0.12
N LEU A 113 -8.10 -0.18 -1.45
CA LEU A 113 -7.71 0.91 -2.34
C LEU A 113 -8.89 1.23 -3.26
N GLY A 114 -9.41 2.45 -3.18
CA GLY A 114 -10.70 2.78 -3.80
C GLY A 114 -11.78 1.80 -3.34
N ALA A 115 -12.55 1.22 -4.28
CA ALA A 115 -13.61 0.27 -3.98
C ALA A 115 -13.17 -1.20 -3.78
N SER A 116 -11.87 -1.53 -3.87
CA SER A 116 -11.40 -2.92 -3.81
C SER A 116 -10.63 -3.23 -2.53
N THR A 117 -10.90 -4.39 -1.92
CA THR A 117 -10.07 -5.00 -0.87
C THR A 117 -9.19 -6.13 -1.39
N VAL A 118 -9.18 -6.36 -2.71
CA VAL A 118 -8.38 -7.40 -3.35
C VAL A 118 -7.04 -6.82 -3.74
N TRP A 119 -6.00 -7.53 -3.34
CA TRP A 119 -4.61 -7.26 -3.68
C TRP A 119 -4.01 -8.47 -4.37
N TYR A 120 -2.86 -8.29 -5.01
CA TYR A 120 -2.15 -9.37 -5.68
C TYR A 120 -0.76 -9.52 -5.11
N ARG A 121 -0.43 -10.74 -4.68
CA ARG A 121 0.94 -11.12 -4.33
C ARG A 121 1.54 -11.87 -5.51
N CYS A 122 2.57 -11.30 -6.13
CA CYS A 122 3.21 -11.87 -7.30
C CYS A 122 4.61 -12.36 -6.95
N MET A 123 4.86 -13.66 -7.12
CA MET A 123 6.09 -14.31 -6.68
C MET A 123 7.22 -14.18 -7.72
N SER A 124 8.43 -13.91 -7.25
CA SER A 124 9.68 -13.94 -8.00
C SER A 124 10.70 -14.77 -7.20
N GLY A 125 10.69 -16.09 -7.44
CA GLY A 125 11.37 -17.04 -6.56
C GLY A 125 10.66 -17.14 -5.21
N ASP A 126 11.41 -17.05 -4.12
CA ASP A 126 10.86 -17.16 -2.75
C ASP A 126 10.24 -15.86 -2.22
N PHE A 127 10.38 -14.78 -2.98
CA PHE A 127 9.95 -13.44 -2.59
C PHE A 127 8.72 -13.01 -3.39
N GLY A 128 7.80 -12.28 -2.76
CA GLY A 128 6.58 -11.81 -3.43
C GLY A 128 6.31 -10.34 -3.12
N ASN A 129 6.11 -9.56 -4.18
CA ASN A 129 5.71 -8.16 -4.08
C ASN A 129 4.18 -8.03 -4.12
N LEU A 130 3.66 -6.91 -3.58
CA LEU A 130 2.24 -6.60 -3.55
C LEU A 130 1.87 -5.61 -4.65
N TYR A 131 0.72 -5.81 -5.27
CA TYR A 131 0.24 -5.02 -6.41
C TYR A 131 -1.26 -4.72 -6.29
N ASP A 132 -1.69 -3.60 -6.90
CA ASP A 132 -3.13 -3.25 -7.01
C ASP A 132 -3.89 -4.15 -8.01
N ARG A 133 -3.16 -4.86 -8.87
CA ARG A 133 -3.68 -5.76 -9.91
C ARG A 133 -2.73 -6.92 -10.17
N SER A 134 -3.24 -7.97 -10.82
CA SER A 134 -2.37 -9.03 -11.35
C SER A 134 -1.49 -8.48 -12.48
N ILE A 135 -0.20 -8.80 -12.42
CA ILE A 135 0.80 -8.47 -13.45
C ILE A 135 1.29 -9.72 -14.21
N GLY A 136 0.71 -10.89 -13.96
CA GLY A 136 1.05 -12.14 -14.63
C GLY A 136 0.62 -13.40 -13.86
N ASP A 137 0.91 -14.56 -14.42
CA ASP A 137 0.47 -15.87 -13.92
C ASP A 137 1.07 -16.24 -12.55
N GLN A 138 2.15 -15.57 -12.15
CA GLN A 138 2.81 -15.74 -10.84
C GLN A 138 2.05 -15.07 -9.68
N CYS A 139 0.95 -14.38 -9.98
CA CYS A 139 0.17 -13.62 -9.01
C CYS A 139 -0.96 -14.45 -8.40
N SER A 140 -1.17 -14.29 -7.09
CA SER A 140 -2.33 -14.83 -6.39
C SER A 140 -3.06 -13.72 -5.65
N GLU A 141 -4.39 -13.81 -5.62
CA GLU A 141 -5.23 -12.87 -4.88
C GLU A 141 -5.05 -13.04 -3.37
N VAL A 142 -4.91 -11.90 -2.70
CA VAL A 142 -4.71 -11.80 -1.25
C VAL A 142 -5.50 -10.61 -0.69
N ARG A 143 -5.70 -10.61 0.63
CA ARG A 143 -6.07 -9.43 1.39
C ARG A 143 -4.84 -8.93 2.15
N ILE A 144 -4.67 -7.61 2.18
CA ILE A 144 -3.83 -6.98 3.19
C ILE A 144 -4.72 -6.72 4.40
N VAL A 145 -4.29 -7.12 5.59
CA VAL A 145 -5.08 -7.04 6.82
C VAL A 145 -4.37 -6.13 7.83
N ALA A 146 -5.05 -5.12 8.33
CA ALA A 146 -4.64 -4.28 9.43
C ALA A 146 -4.88 -5.00 10.78
N MET A 147 -3.85 -4.99 11.65
CA MET A 147 -3.79 -5.71 12.93
C MET A 147 -3.27 -4.82 14.05
#